data_AF-A0A2K3MPP9-F1
#
_entry.id   AF-A0A2K3MPP9-F1
#
_cell.length_a   1.000
_cell.length_b   1.000
_cell.length_c   1.000
_cell.angle_alpha   90.00
_cell.angle_beta   90.00
_cell.angle_gamma   90.00
#
_symmetry.space_group_name_H-M   'P 1'
#
loop_
_entity.id
_entity.type
_entity.pdbx_description
1 polymer ?
#
loop_
_entity_poly.entity_id
_entity_poly.type
_entity_poly.pdbx_seq_one_letter_code
_entity_poly.pdbx_strand_id
1 'polypeptide(L)'
;GVGNSAGVTLGLEFVGMVVATSVAVVPGLDCPVAPEEVYVIGVPENDLKTLYVEANIYALASHLFWSLWGLIQAKMSPIDFDYLDYFFLRYKEYKRKKEKHISMALSYLSECRNE
;
A
#
# COMPACT_ATOMS: atom_id res chain seq x y z
N GLY A 1 -28.58 -16.40 -14.25
CA GLY A 1 -27.36 -16.23 -13.45
C GLY A 1 -26.46 -15.23 -14.15
N VAL A 2 -26.50 -13.97 -13.73
CA VAL A 2 -25.63 -12.90 -14.23
C VAL A 2 -25.44 -11.95 -13.06
N GLY A 3 -24.21 -11.80 -12.56
CA GLY A 3 -23.90 -10.88 -11.48
C GLY A 3 -22.83 -11.43 -10.55
N ASN A 4 -21.62 -11.70 -11.06
CA ASN A 4 -20.54 -12.14 -10.18
C ASN A 4 -19.10 -11.89 -10.68
N SER A 5 -18.92 -11.36 -11.89
CA SER A 5 -17.58 -10.99 -12.37
C SER A 5 -17.12 -9.67 -11.75
N ALA A 6 -18.00 -8.65 -11.69
CA ALA A 6 -17.62 -7.29 -11.30
C ALA A 6 -16.98 -7.17 -9.90
N GLY A 7 -17.43 -7.92 -8.90
CA GLY A 7 -16.87 -7.84 -7.54
C GLY A 7 -15.48 -8.46 -7.41
N VAL A 8 -15.23 -9.55 -8.14
CA VAL A 8 -13.92 -10.21 -8.23
C VAL A 8 -12.98 -9.36 -9.09
N THR A 9 -13.47 -8.80 -10.19
CA THR A 9 -12.73 -7.89 -11.08
C THR A 9 -12.35 -6.58 -10.37
N LEU A 10 -13.25 -5.95 -9.60
CA LEU A 10 -12.91 -4.78 -8.77
C LEU A 10 -11.84 -5.10 -7.72
N GLY A 11 -11.89 -6.31 -7.11
CA GLY A 11 -10.85 -6.77 -6.22
C GLY A 11 -9.49 -6.90 -6.91
N LEU A 12 -9.46 -7.50 -8.10
CA LEU A 12 -8.24 -7.70 -8.90
C LEU A 12 -7.66 -6.42 -9.51
N GLU A 13 -8.51 -5.48 -9.97
CA GLU A 13 -8.06 -4.19 -10.48
C GLU A 13 -7.48 -3.31 -9.36
N PHE A 14 -8.02 -3.40 -8.13
CA PHE A 14 -7.47 -2.69 -6.97
C PHE A 14 -6.22 -3.38 -6.38
N VAL A 15 -6.08 -4.71 -6.49
CA VAL A 15 -4.78 -5.39 -6.26
C VAL A 15 -3.75 -4.82 -7.22
N GLY A 16 -4.13 -4.66 -8.50
CA GLY A 16 -3.33 -3.96 -9.50
C GLY A 16 -2.93 -2.55 -9.06
N MET A 17 -3.87 -1.76 -8.53
CA MET A 17 -3.61 -0.39 -8.06
C MET A 17 -2.70 -0.33 -6.81
N VAL A 18 -2.91 -1.18 -5.81
CA VAL A 18 -2.10 -1.21 -4.56
C VAL A 18 -0.70 -1.77 -4.80
N VAL A 19 -0.57 -2.75 -5.70
CA VAL A 19 0.73 -3.26 -6.13
C VAL A 19 1.43 -2.23 -7.04
N ALA A 20 0.69 -1.55 -7.94
CA ALA A 20 1.25 -0.52 -8.81
C ALA A 20 1.73 0.73 -8.03
N THR A 21 1.03 1.15 -6.97
CA THR A 21 1.51 2.27 -6.12
C THR A 21 2.76 1.91 -5.32
N SER A 22 3.04 0.62 -5.09
CA SER A 22 4.32 0.18 -4.49
C SER A 22 5.48 0.16 -5.48
N VAL A 23 5.21 0.28 -6.79
CA VAL A 23 6.21 0.24 -7.88
C VAL A 23 6.41 1.63 -8.51
N ALA A 24 5.47 2.55 -8.36
CA ALA A 24 5.50 3.88 -8.97
C ALA A 24 6.10 4.97 -8.06
N VAL A 25 7.33 4.79 -7.57
CA VAL A 25 8.17 5.92 -7.11
C VAL A 25 9.59 5.75 -7.66
N VAL A 26 9.76 5.95 -8.97
CA VAL A 26 11.01 6.47 -9.54
C VAL A 26 10.64 7.35 -10.74
N PRO A 27 10.43 8.67 -10.55
CA PRO A 27 10.32 9.58 -11.68
C PRO A 27 11.72 9.94 -12.20
N GLY A 28 12.06 9.42 -13.37
CA GLY A 28 12.95 10.05 -14.35
C GLY A 28 14.46 10.04 -14.09
N LEU A 29 15.17 9.18 -14.82
CA LEU A 29 16.52 9.48 -15.32
C LEU A 29 16.66 8.89 -16.74
N ASP A 30 16.22 9.64 -17.74
CA ASP A 30 16.74 9.49 -19.11
C ASP A 30 18.15 10.10 -19.11
N CYS A 31 19.18 9.25 -19.00
CA CYS A 31 20.58 9.63 -19.16
C CYS A 31 21.24 8.70 -20.19
N PRO A 32 22.06 9.22 -21.11
CA PRO A 32 22.62 8.44 -22.20
C PRO A 32 23.59 7.35 -21.68
N VAL A 33 23.37 6.13 -22.17
CA VAL A 33 24.09 4.90 -21.79
C VAL A 33 25.58 4.99 -22.15
N ALA A 34 26.45 4.81 -21.16
CA ALA A 34 27.88 4.47 -21.29
C ALA A 34 28.23 3.31 -20.32
N PRO A 35 29.27 2.52 -20.59
CA PRO A 35 29.25 1.07 -20.35
C PRO A 35 29.62 0.65 -18.92
N GLU A 36 28.84 -0.31 -18.42
CA GLU A 36 29.23 -1.44 -17.55
C GLU A 36 30.24 -1.17 -16.42
N GLU A 37 29.91 -0.28 -15.49
CA GLU A 37 30.39 -0.39 -14.10
C GLU A 37 29.20 -0.68 -13.18
N VAL A 38 29.36 -1.66 -12.29
CA VAL A 38 28.38 -2.00 -11.26
C VAL A 38 28.20 -0.80 -10.35
N TYR A 39 27.23 0.06 -10.67
CA TYR A 39 26.83 1.16 -9.82
C TYR A 39 26.16 0.56 -8.59
N VAL A 40 26.91 0.50 -7.47
CA VAL A 40 26.29 0.33 -6.17
C VAL A 40 25.36 1.54 -6.02
N ILE A 41 24.06 1.34 -6.23
CA ILE A 41 23.07 2.42 -6.07
C ILE A 41 23.07 2.78 -4.59
N GLY A 42 23.92 3.73 -4.21
CA GLY A 42 23.88 4.37 -2.91
C GLY A 42 22.60 5.17 -2.86
N VAL A 43 21.53 4.59 -2.29
CA VAL A 43 20.28 5.31 -2.10
C VAL A 43 20.50 6.33 -0.97
N PRO A 44 20.24 7.63 -1.21
CA PRO A 44 20.34 8.64 -0.15
C PRO A 44 19.49 8.27 1.06
N GLU A 45 20.01 8.46 2.27
CA GLU A 45 19.28 8.11 3.50
C GLU A 45 17.94 8.85 3.63
N ASN A 46 17.86 10.08 3.10
CA ASN A 46 16.63 10.87 3.11
C ASN A 46 15.53 10.26 2.21
N ASP A 47 15.90 9.75 1.03
CA ASP A 47 14.97 9.11 0.10
C ASP A 47 14.46 7.79 0.69
N LEU A 48 15.35 7.01 1.31
CA LEU A 48 14.99 5.79 2.06
C LEU A 48 13.99 6.09 3.17
N LYS A 49 14.23 7.14 3.96
CA LYS A 49 13.34 7.56 5.05
C LYS A 49 11.97 7.97 4.53
N THR A 50 11.92 8.74 3.43
CA THR A 50 10.70 9.19 2.78
C THR A 50 9.84 8.01 2.32
N LEU A 51 10.45 7.10 1.55
CA LEU A 51 9.78 5.89 1.04
C LEU A 51 9.28 5.00 2.18
N TYR A 52 10.06 4.87 3.25
CA TYR A 52 9.68 4.07 4.40
C TYR A 52 8.43 4.65 5.12
N VAL A 53 8.36 5.97 5.30
CA VAL A 53 7.19 6.62 5.92
C VAL A 53 5.96 6.47 5.04
N GLU A 54 6.11 6.73 3.74
CA GLU A 54 5.03 6.64 2.75
C GLU A 54 4.46 5.21 2.66
N ALA A 55 5.32 4.21 2.50
CA ALA A 55 4.93 2.80 2.44
C ALA A 55 4.16 2.36 3.70
N ASN A 56 4.56 2.84 4.88
CA ASN A 56 3.87 2.53 6.14
C ASN A 56 2.46 3.13 6.22
N ILE A 57 2.24 4.32 5.68
CA ILE A 57 0.91 4.94 5.60
C ILE A 57 0.03 4.21 4.58
N TYR A 58 0.58 3.86 3.41
CA TYR A 58 -0.16 3.04 2.44
C TYR A 58 -0.48 1.64 2.96
N ALA A 59 0.39 1.04 3.78
CA ALA A 59 0.08 -0.21 4.45
C ALA A 59 -1.15 -0.09 5.38
N LEU A 60 -1.31 1.03 6.09
CA LEU A 60 -2.54 1.29 6.87
C LEU A 60 -3.77 1.41 5.97
N ALA A 61 -3.68 2.19 4.89
CA ALA A 61 -4.77 2.35 3.94
C ALA A 61 -5.17 1.00 3.33
N SER A 62 -4.20 0.16 2.98
CA SER A 62 -4.40 -1.20 2.50
C SER A 62 -5.10 -2.09 3.53
N HIS A 63 -4.70 -2.06 4.80
CA HIS A 63 -5.41 -2.82 5.84
C HIS A 63 -6.88 -2.40 5.98
N LEU A 64 -7.17 -1.10 5.95
CA LEU A 64 -8.54 -0.58 6.02
C LEU A 64 -9.36 -0.94 4.77
N PHE A 65 -8.80 -0.74 3.59
CA PHE A 65 -9.43 -1.09 2.31
C PHE A 65 -9.82 -2.57 2.27
N TRP A 66 -8.87 -3.45 2.56
CA TRP A 66 -9.09 -4.90 2.53
C TRP A 66 -10.06 -5.37 3.61
N SER A 67 -10.12 -4.68 4.76
CA SER A 67 -11.17 -4.96 5.74
C SER A 67 -12.55 -4.64 5.14
N LEU A 68 -12.76 -3.43 4.62
CA LEU A 68 -14.04 -3.03 4.03
C LEU A 68 -14.45 -3.91 2.85
N TRP A 69 -13.50 -4.29 2.01
CA TRP A 69 -13.74 -5.24 0.92
C TRP A 69 -14.27 -6.57 1.46
N GLY A 70 -13.65 -7.13 2.51
CA GLY A 70 -14.14 -8.35 3.17
C GLY A 70 -15.57 -8.19 3.66
N LEU A 71 -15.88 -7.08 4.34
CA LEU A 71 -17.22 -6.82 4.86
C LEU A 71 -18.29 -6.74 3.75
N ILE A 72 -17.99 -6.10 2.62
CA ILE A 72 -18.91 -6.02 1.47
C ILE A 72 -19.08 -7.41 0.84
N GLN A 73 -17.99 -8.15 0.65
CA GLN A 73 -18.02 -9.49 0.03
C GLN A 73 -18.76 -10.52 0.87
N ALA A 74 -18.78 -10.39 2.20
CA ALA A 74 -19.58 -11.25 3.09
C ALA A 74 -21.08 -11.25 2.75
N LYS A 75 -21.58 -10.23 2.04
CA LYS A 75 -22.98 -10.13 1.59
C LYS A 75 -23.17 -10.40 0.10
N MET A 76 -22.14 -10.21 -0.71
CA MET A 76 -22.26 -10.20 -2.18
C MET A 76 -21.63 -11.41 -2.86
N SER A 77 -20.69 -12.08 -2.22
CA SER A 77 -19.91 -13.14 -2.85
C SER A 77 -20.58 -14.52 -2.64
N PRO A 78 -20.70 -15.33 -3.70
CA PRO A 78 -21.08 -16.73 -3.62
C PRO A 78 -19.88 -17.66 -3.36
N ILE A 79 -18.67 -17.12 -3.19
CA ILE A 79 -17.47 -17.90 -2.88
C ILE A 79 -17.52 -18.32 -1.41
N ASP A 80 -17.27 -19.61 -1.14
CA ASP A 80 -17.14 -20.15 0.21
C ASP A 80 -15.80 -19.74 0.84
N PHE A 81 -15.82 -18.56 1.48
CA PHE A 81 -14.68 -17.97 2.17
C PHE A 81 -15.17 -17.19 3.39
N ASP A 82 -14.43 -17.23 4.50
CA ASP A 82 -14.78 -16.48 5.71
C ASP A 82 -14.39 -15.00 5.60
N TYR A 83 -15.26 -14.25 4.95
CA TYR A 83 -15.08 -12.81 4.73
C TYR A 83 -15.16 -11.97 6.02
N LEU A 84 -15.88 -12.43 7.04
CA LEU A 84 -15.99 -11.71 8.31
C LEU A 84 -14.72 -11.87 9.15
N ASP A 85 -14.18 -13.08 9.22
CA ASP A 85 -12.88 -13.32 9.85
C ASP A 85 -11.77 -12.56 9.13
N TYR A 86 -11.79 -12.52 7.79
CA TYR A 86 -10.86 -11.69 7.02
C TYR A 86 -10.99 -10.19 7.33
N PHE A 87 -12.22 -9.66 7.44
CA PHE A 87 -12.46 -8.29 7.86
C PHE A 87 -11.81 -8.00 9.23
N PHE A 88 -12.08 -8.84 10.24
CA PHE A 88 -11.56 -8.64 11.59
C PHE A 88 -10.03 -8.75 11.62
N LEU A 89 -9.45 -9.70 10.90
CA LEU A 89 -8.00 -9.87 10.78
C LEU A 89 -7.34 -8.59 10.25
N ARG A 90 -7.85 -8.05 9.13
CA ARG A 90 -7.28 -6.85 8.50
C ARG A 90 -7.51 -5.60 9.33
N TYR A 91 -8.69 -5.45 9.92
CA TYR A 91 -9.02 -4.30 10.76
C TYR A 91 -8.23 -4.28 12.08
N LYS A 92 -7.96 -5.45 12.68
CA LYS A 92 -7.11 -5.58 13.87
C LYS A 92 -5.68 -5.13 13.58
N GLU A 93 -5.13 -5.53 12.44
CA GLU A 93 -3.79 -5.10 12.01
C GLU A 93 -3.72 -3.60 11.72
N TYR A 94 -4.76 -3.02 11.10
CA TYR A 94 -4.88 -1.56 10.97
C TYR A 94 -4.80 -0.88 12.34
N LYS A 95 -5.66 -1.28 13.29
CA LYS A 95 -5.70 -0.69 14.64
C LYS A 95 -4.35 -0.81 15.36
N ARG A 96 -3.69 -1.96 15.27
CA ARG A 96 -2.39 -2.22 15.91
C ARG A 96 -1.28 -1.31 15.39
N LYS A 97 -1.27 -1.00 14.10
CA LYS A 97 -0.20 -0.20 13.45
C LYS A 97 -0.51 1.30 13.39
N LYS A 98 -1.79 1.68 13.51
CA LYS A 98 -2.29 3.04 13.27
C LYS A 98 -1.48 4.11 13.99
N GLU A 99 -1.37 4.01 15.31
CA GLU A 99 -0.72 5.04 16.13
C GLU A 99 0.76 5.22 15.77
N LYS A 100 1.49 4.10 15.66
CA LYS A 100 2.91 4.10 15.32
C LYS A 100 3.17 4.76 13.96
N HIS A 101 2.42 4.37 12.92
CA HIS A 101 2.67 4.86 11.57
C HIS A 101 2.23 6.33 11.42
N ILE A 102 1.13 6.74 12.04
CA ILE A 102 0.71 8.15 12.05
C ILE A 102 1.72 9.01 12.81
N SER A 103 2.18 8.56 13.99
CA SER A 103 3.19 9.28 14.75
C SER A 103 4.49 9.48 13.96
N MET A 104 4.93 8.45 13.25
CA MET A 104 6.11 8.50 12.39
C MET A 104 5.93 9.46 11.20
N ALA A 105 4.75 9.47 10.57
CA ALA A 105 4.46 10.42 9.50
C ALA A 105 4.40 11.87 10.00
N LEU A 106 3.82 12.09 11.17
CA LEU A 106 3.75 13.42 11.79
C LEU A 106 5.14 13.95 12.16
N SER A 107 6.03 13.11 12.70
CA SER A 107 7.41 13.53 12.99
C SER A 107 8.15 13.89 11.71
N TYR A 108 8.03 13.07 10.66
CA TYR A 108 8.61 13.37 9.35
C TYR A 108 8.13 14.72 8.79
N LEU A 109 6.81 14.98 8.81
CA LEU A 109 6.25 16.25 8.35
C LEU A 109 6.67 17.44 9.21
N SER A 110 6.96 17.23 10.50
CA SER A 110 7.46 18.28 11.37
C SER A 110 8.91 18.66 11.04
N GLU A 111 9.73 17.68 10.67
CA GLU A 111 11.13 17.89 10.27
C GLU A 111 11.19 18.65 8.93
N CYS A 112 10.42 18.23 7.91
CA CYS A 112 10.34 18.92 6.62
C CYS A 112 9.83 20.37 6.70
N ARG A 113 9.12 20.73 7.78
CA ARG A 113 8.64 22.11 7.99
C ARG A 113 9.72 23.03 8.55
N ASN A 114 10.72 22.46 9.23
CA ASN A 114 11.75 23.21 9.93
C ASN A 114 13.04 23.37 9.10
N GLU A 115 13.06 22.84 7.88
CA GLU A 115 14.08 23.02 6.84
C GLU A 115 13.69 24.16 5.90
#